data_AF-A0A5B6YUY2-F1
#
_entry.id   AF-A0A5B6YUY2-F1
#
_cell.length_a   1.000
_cell.length_b   1.000
_cell.length_c   1.000
_cell.angle_alpha   90.00
_cell.angle_beta   90.00
_cell.angle_gamma   90.00
#
_symmetry.space_group_name_H-M   'P 1'
#
loop_
_entity.id
_entity.type
_entity.pdbx_description
1 polymer ?
#
loop_
_entity_poly.entity_id
_entity_poly.type
_entity_poly.pdbx_seq_one_letter_code
_entity_poly.pdbx_strand_id
1 'polypeptide(L)'
;NYRGFDIGNHFNEYAGYDCDYSLYPNKDEQYHFYRHYLKPEKPHEVSEKDLEALYVETNTYMLSSHLYWALWALIQAKMSPIDFDYLGYFFLRYNEYKKQKEKCCSLAQSYLSGYGIG
;
A
#
# COMPACT_ATOMS: atom_id res chain seq x y z
N ASN A 1 13.44 -6.67 1.52
CA ASN A 1 12.00 -6.74 1.19
C ASN A 1 11.79 -6.04 -0.15
N TYR A 2 10.61 -6.15 -0.79
CA TYR A 2 10.30 -5.34 -1.97
C TYR A 2 9.97 -3.90 -1.54
N ARG A 3 10.56 -2.89 -2.18
CA ARG A 3 10.38 -1.48 -1.78
C ARG A 3 8.91 -1.05 -1.82
N GLY A 4 8.13 -1.52 -2.79
CA GLY A 4 6.71 -1.25 -2.87
C GLY A 4 5.93 -1.75 -1.65
N PHE A 5 6.36 -2.85 -1.01
CA PHE A 5 5.75 -3.31 0.24
C PHE A 5 6.06 -2.38 1.39
N ASP A 6 7.32 -1.97 1.56
CA ASP A 6 7.70 -1.10 2.68
C ASP A 6 6.98 0.25 2.58
N ILE A 7 6.90 0.83 1.36
CA ILE A 7 6.19 2.09 1.11
C ILE A 7 4.67 1.91 1.22
N GLY A 8 4.10 0.89 0.60
CA GLY A 8 2.66 0.62 0.63
C GLY A 8 2.17 0.32 2.04
N ASN A 9 3.00 -0.36 2.84
CA ASN A 9 2.75 -0.55 4.25
C ASN A 9 2.81 0.77 5.01
N HIS A 10 3.85 1.58 4.80
CA HIS A 10 3.96 2.89 5.44
C HIS A 10 2.72 3.77 5.20
N PHE A 11 2.19 3.78 3.97
CA PHE A 11 0.96 4.52 3.66
C PHE A 11 -0.30 3.91 4.30
N ASN A 12 -0.39 2.58 4.43
CA ASN A 12 -1.49 1.95 5.16
C ASN A 12 -1.55 2.39 6.63
N GLU A 13 -0.39 2.64 7.26
CA GLU A 13 -0.33 3.07 8.66
C GLU A 13 -0.83 4.51 8.89
N TYR A 14 -1.07 5.31 7.83
CA TYR A 14 -1.71 6.63 7.97
C TYR A 14 -3.14 6.50 8.51
N ALA A 15 -3.79 5.36 8.27
CA ALA A 15 -5.11 5.05 8.79
C ALA A 15 -5.12 4.77 10.30
N GLY A 16 -3.95 4.60 10.92
CA GLY A 16 -3.79 4.30 12.34
C GLY A 16 -4.45 2.99 12.76
N TYR A 17 -4.61 2.82 14.08
CA TYR A 17 -5.26 1.63 14.64
C TYR A 17 -6.75 1.54 14.31
N ASP A 18 -7.41 2.68 14.15
CA ASP A 18 -8.83 2.76 13.78
C ASP A 18 -9.08 2.37 12.31
N CYS A 19 -8.02 2.21 11.51
CA CYS A 19 -8.10 1.90 10.08
C CYS A 19 -8.98 2.89 9.30
N ASP A 20 -8.88 4.18 9.62
CA ASP A 20 -9.52 5.24 8.85
C ASP A 20 -8.76 5.49 7.53
N TYR A 21 -9.08 4.69 6.52
CA TYR A 21 -8.46 4.79 5.19
C TYR A 21 -8.87 6.04 4.41
N SER A 22 -9.70 6.94 4.97
CA SER A 22 -9.84 8.29 4.40
C SER A 22 -8.56 9.12 4.54
N LEU A 23 -7.68 8.74 5.49
CA LEU A 23 -6.37 9.34 5.73
C LEU A 23 -5.26 8.77 4.83
N TYR A 24 -5.56 7.74 4.03
CA TYR A 24 -4.56 7.17 3.12
C TYR A 24 -4.13 8.22 2.09
N PRO A 25 -2.81 8.40 1.84
CA PRO A 25 -2.33 9.48 1.01
C PRO A 25 -2.90 9.40 -0.40
N ASN A 26 -3.43 10.51 -0.88
CA ASN A 26 -3.93 10.62 -2.25
C ASN A 26 -2.77 10.59 -3.25
N LYS A 27 -3.07 10.57 -4.55
CA LYS A 27 -2.04 10.42 -5.60
C LYS A 27 -0.98 11.53 -5.55
N ASP A 28 -1.36 12.78 -5.26
CA ASP A 28 -0.44 13.91 -5.24
C ASP A 28 0.51 13.82 -4.03
N GLU A 29 -0.01 13.41 -2.87
CA GLU A 29 0.78 13.17 -1.66
C GLU A 29 1.75 12.00 -1.85
N GLN A 30 1.29 10.91 -2.46
CA GLN A 30 2.14 9.78 -2.83
C GLN A 30 3.26 10.22 -3.79
N TYR A 31 2.94 10.99 -4.83
CA TYR A 31 3.93 11.50 -5.78
C TYR A 31 4.91 12.45 -5.10
N HIS A 32 4.46 13.27 -4.17
CA HIS A 32 5.35 14.11 -3.36
C HIS A 32 6.35 13.26 -2.57
N PHE A 33 5.88 12.19 -1.92
CA PHE A 33 6.76 11.23 -1.24
C PHE A 33 7.73 10.56 -2.22
N TYR A 34 7.25 10.05 -3.36
CA TYR A 34 8.07 9.36 -4.35
C TYR A 34 9.18 10.24 -4.91
N ARG A 35 8.91 11.53 -5.16
CA ARG A 35 9.91 12.48 -5.65
C ARG A 35 11.09 12.58 -4.68
N HIS A 36 10.80 12.74 -3.39
CA HIS A 36 11.83 12.82 -2.35
C HIS A 36 12.49 11.46 -2.07
N TYR A 37 11.76 10.36 -2.22
CA TYR A 37 12.31 9.02 -2.06
C TYR A 37 13.29 8.65 -3.19
N LEU A 38 12.95 8.97 -4.45
CA LEU A 38 13.74 8.59 -5.63
C LEU A 38 14.94 9.51 -5.85
N LYS A 39 14.78 10.82 -5.65
CA LYS A 39 15.86 11.81 -5.79
C LYS A 39 15.80 12.85 -4.66
N PRO A 40 16.32 12.53 -3.46
CA PRO A 40 16.28 13.45 -2.31
C PRO A 40 16.89 14.82 -2.61
N GLU A 41 18.02 14.86 -3.31
CA GLU A 41 18.73 16.11 -3.64
C GLU A 41 18.04 16.93 -4.73
N LYS A 42 17.23 16.28 -5.58
CA LYS A 42 16.60 16.91 -6.74
C LYS A 42 15.21 16.30 -7.04
N PRO A 43 14.22 16.47 -6.15
CA PRO A 43 12.93 15.80 -6.25
C PRO A 43 12.14 16.16 -7.52
N HIS A 44 12.34 17.39 -8.02
CA HIS A 44 11.67 17.90 -9.22
C HIS A 44 12.22 17.33 -10.54
N GLU A 45 13.38 16.64 -10.51
CA GLU A 45 13.98 16.01 -11.70
C GLU A 45 13.57 14.52 -11.84
N VAL A 46 12.65 14.02 -11.02
CA VAL A 46 12.12 12.65 -11.17
C VAL A 46 11.15 12.62 -12.35
N SER A 47 11.30 11.63 -13.23
CA SER A 47 10.44 11.52 -14.41
C SER A 47 9.03 11.06 -14.03
N GLU A 48 8.02 11.51 -14.77
CA GLU A 48 6.64 11.04 -14.58
C GLU A 48 6.52 9.52 -14.77
N LYS A 49 7.35 8.94 -15.65
CA LYS A 49 7.43 7.49 -15.85
C LYS A 49 7.88 6.76 -14.58
N ASP A 50 8.89 7.28 -13.87
CA ASP A 50 9.38 6.67 -12.63
C ASP A 50 8.35 6.81 -11.49
N LEU A 51 7.64 7.95 -11.45
CA LEU A 51 6.56 8.19 -10.49
C LEU A 51 5.39 7.24 -10.72
N GLU A 52 4.97 7.06 -11.98
CA GLU A 52 3.91 6.14 -12.34
C GLU A 52 4.30 4.69 -12.03
N ALA A 53 5.52 4.28 -12.38
CA ALA A 53 6.02 2.94 -12.07
C ALA A 53 5.98 2.66 -10.56
N LEU A 54 6.47 3.59 -9.74
CA LEU A 54 6.48 3.43 -8.29
C LEU A 54 5.08 3.52 -7.68
N TYR A 55 4.18 4.32 -8.26
CA TYR A 55 2.78 4.39 -7.85
C TYR A 55 2.07 3.04 -8.08
N VAL A 56 2.24 2.42 -9.25
CA VAL A 56 1.67 1.11 -9.58
C VAL A 56 2.25 0.04 -8.65
N GLU A 57 3.58 0.02 -8.47
CA GLU A 57 4.28 -0.91 -7.58
C GLU A 57 3.73 -0.80 -6.14
N THR A 58 3.73 0.41 -5.58
CA THR A 58 3.32 0.67 -4.19
C THR A 58 1.85 0.31 -3.95
N ASN A 59 0.93 0.74 -4.83
CA ASN A 59 -0.50 0.44 -4.67
C ASN A 59 -0.80 -1.06 -4.88
N THR A 60 0.02 -1.78 -5.66
CA THR A 60 -0.12 -3.24 -5.76
C THR A 60 0.31 -3.92 -4.46
N TYR A 61 1.46 -3.52 -3.91
CA TYR A 61 1.97 -4.12 -2.66
C TYR A 61 1.21 -3.67 -1.39
N MET A 62 0.51 -2.55 -1.42
CA MET A 62 -0.46 -2.16 -0.38
C MET A 62 -1.48 -3.27 -0.11
N LEU A 63 -1.95 -3.96 -1.16
CA LEU A 63 -2.82 -5.15 -1.02
C LEU A 63 -2.12 -6.26 -0.23
N SER A 64 -0.85 -6.54 -0.55
CA SER A 64 -0.06 -7.55 0.15
C SER A 64 0.14 -7.19 1.63
N SER A 65 0.32 -5.90 1.95
CA SER A 65 0.40 -5.41 3.33
C SER A 65 -0.91 -5.67 4.09
N HIS A 66 -2.08 -5.37 3.51
CA HIS A 66 -3.36 -5.70 4.16
C HIS A 66 -3.51 -7.20 4.44
N LEU A 67 -3.18 -8.07 3.49
CA LEU A 67 -3.26 -9.51 3.69
C LEU A 67 -2.28 -10.00 4.76
N TYR A 68 -1.06 -9.48 4.75
CA TYR A 68 -0.04 -9.80 5.75
C TYR A 68 -0.54 -9.49 7.16
N TRP A 69 -1.00 -8.26 7.38
CA TRP A 69 -1.44 -7.82 8.71
C TRP A 69 -2.77 -8.43 9.14
N ALA A 70 -3.67 -8.73 8.20
CA ALA A 70 -4.85 -9.52 8.48
C ALA A 70 -4.44 -10.90 9.01
N LEU A 71 -3.61 -11.66 8.28
CA LEU A 71 -3.20 -12.99 8.70
C LEU A 71 -2.43 -12.96 10.04
N TRP A 72 -1.55 -11.97 10.22
CA TRP A 72 -0.87 -11.74 11.50
C TRP A 72 -1.87 -11.56 12.64
N ALA A 73 -2.90 -10.73 12.47
CA ALA A 73 -3.90 -10.52 13.50
C ALA A 73 -4.70 -11.79 13.80
N LEU A 74 -5.08 -12.55 12.76
CA LEU A 74 -5.80 -13.81 12.95
C LEU A 74 -4.98 -14.83 13.79
N ILE A 75 -3.67 -14.90 13.56
CA ILE A 75 -2.77 -15.74 14.36
C ILE A 75 -2.67 -15.20 15.80
N GLN A 76 -2.50 -13.89 15.95
CA GLN A 76 -2.35 -13.24 17.25
C GLN A 76 -3.62 -13.32 18.11
N ALA A 77 -4.80 -13.36 17.51
CA ALA A 77 -6.06 -13.58 18.21
C ALA A 77 -6.07 -14.88 19.05
N LYS A 78 -5.26 -15.87 18.68
CA LYS A 78 -5.08 -17.12 19.42
C LYS A 78 -3.83 -17.15 20.30
N MET A 79 -2.76 -16.50 19.87
CA MET A 79 -1.42 -16.68 20.46
C MET A 79 -0.99 -15.56 21.39
N SER A 80 -1.51 -14.35 21.21
CA SER A 80 -1.02 -13.17 21.91
C SER A 80 -1.57 -13.09 23.34
N PRO A 81 -0.74 -12.77 24.34
CA PRO A 81 -1.21 -12.48 25.70
C PRO A 81 -1.68 -11.02 25.86
N ILE A 82 -1.55 -10.18 24.82
CA ILE A 82 -1.89 -8.76 24.86
C ILE A 82 -3.41 -8.59 24.69
N ASP A 83 -4.01 -7.73 25.52
CA ASP A 83 -5.42 -7.33 25.40
C ASP A 83 -5.61 -6.33 24.24
N PHE A 84 -5.92 -6.88 23.08
CA PHE A 84 -6.18 -6.13 21.84
C PHE A 84 -7.20 -6.90 21.00
N ASP A 85 -8.11 -6.20 20.32
CA ASP A 85 -9.10 -6.82 19.42
C ASP A 85 -8.48 -7.23 18.08
N TYR A 86 -7.69 -8.30 18.11
CA TYR A 86 -7.04 -8.86 16.94
C TYR A 86 -8.03 -9.33 15.87
N LEU A 87 -9.19 -9.87 16.25
CA LEU A 87 -10.17 -10.36 15.29
C LEU A 87 -10.89 -9.20 14.60
N GLY A 88 -11.23 -8.13 15.34
CA GLY A 88 -11.70 -6.87 14.76
C GLY A 88 -10.68 -6.28 13.78
N TYR A 89 -9.41 -6.21 14.19
CA TYR A 89 -8.33 -5.72 13.32
C TYR A 89 -8.14 -6.57 12.05
N PHE A 90 -8.28 -7.90 12.15
CA PHE A 90 -8.29 -8.78 10.98
C PHE A 90 -9.36 -8.35 9.97
N PHE A 91 -10.59 -8.14 10.41
CA PHE A 91 -11.68 -7.74 9.53
C PHE A 91 -11.46 -6.35 8.94
N LEU A 92 -10.92 -5.39 9.70
CA LEU A 92 -10.57 -4.07 9.19
C LEU A 92 -9.57 -4.16 8.03
N ARG A 93 -8.44 -4.86 8.21
CA ARG A 93 -7.41 -5.03 7.17
C ARG A 93 -7.92 -5.83 5.98
N TYR A 94 -8.62 -6.94 6.22
CA TYR A 94 -9.10 -7.83 5.14
C TYR A 94 -10.22 -7.20 4.31
N ASN A 95 -11.11 -6.43 4.93
CA ASN A 95 -12.16 -5.73 4.19
C ASN A 95 -11.60 -4.62 3.30
N GLU A 96 -10.60 -3.87 3.77
CA GLU A 96 -9.93 -2.88 2.91
C GLU A 96 -9.19 -3.54 1.74
N TYR A 97 -8.52 -4.68 1.97
CA TYR A 97 -7.96 -5.50 0.87
C TYR A 97 -9.02 -5.81 -0.19
N LYS A 98 -10.18 -6.35 0.22
CA LYS A 98 -11.25 -6.71 -0.73
C LYS A 98 -11.75 -5.50 -1.52
N LYS A 99 -11.91 -4.36 -0.85
CA LYS A 99 -12.36 -3.10 -1.46
C LYS A 99 -11.36 -2.57 -2.50
N GLN A 100 -10.06 -2.64 -2.22
CA GLN A 100 -9.02 -2.09 -3.10
C GLN A 100 -8.55 -3.06 -4.21
N LYS A 101 -8.78 -4.37 -4.03
CA LYS A 101 -8.24 -5.44 -4.87
C LYS A 101 -8.47 -5.20 -6.36
N GLU A 102 -9.71 -5.01 -6.77
CA GLU A 102 -10.06 -4.88 -8.19
C GLU A 102 -9.38 -3.67 -8.82
N LYS A 103 -9.49 -2.50 -8.19
CA LYS A 103 -8.87 -1.25 -8.65
C LYS A 103 -7.34 -1.40 -8.81
N CYS A 104 -6.66 -1.96 -7.81
CA CYS A 104 -5.20 -2.09 -7.83
C CYS A 104 -4.74 -3.17 -8.82
N CYS A 105 -5.45 -4.29 -8.94
CA CYS A 105 -5.15 -5.32 -9.94
C CYS A 105 -5.35 -4.78 -11.37
N SER A 106 -6.43 -4.06 -11.63
CA SER A 106 -6.70 -3.43 -12.92
C SER A 106 -5.61 -2.39 -13.27
N LEU A 107 -5.22 -1.55 -12.30
CA LEU A 107 -4.11 -0.60 -12.46
C LEU A 107 -2.80 -1.31 -12.87
N ALA A 108 -2.44 -2.37 -12.16
CA ALA A 108 -1.23 -3.14 -12.46
C ALA A 108 -1.30 -3.80 -13.84
N GLN A 109 -2.44 -4.38 -14.20
CA GLN A 109 -2.66 -4.98 -15.51
C GLN A 109 -2.54 -3.95 -16.64
N SER A 110 -3.21 -2.81 -16.53
CA SER A 110 -3.13 -1.74 -17.52
C SER A 110 -1.70 -1.24 -17.74
N TYR A 111 -0.94 -1.05 -16.64
CA TYR A 111 0.46 -0.64 -16.71
C TYR A 111 1.35 -1.67 -17.41
N LEU A 112 1.19 -2.97 -17.08
CA LEU A 112 1.97 -4.04 -17.69
C LEU A 112 1.62 -4.27 -19.17
N SER A 113 0.34 -4.15 -19.53
CA SER A 113 -0.10 -4.27 -20.93
C SER A 113 0.41 -3.11 -21.80
N GLY A 114 0.50 -1.90 -21.25
CA GLY A 114 1.08 -0.74 -21.94
C GLY A 114 2.58 -0.86 -22.23
N TYR A 115 3.30 -1.67 -21.45
CA TYR A 115 4.73 -1.92 -21.62
C TYR A 115 5.04 -2.91 -22.77
N GLY A 116 4.04 -3.59 -23.33
CA GLY A 116 4.20 -4.58 -24.41
C GLY A 116 4.22 -4.02 -25.84
N ILE A 117 4.19 -2.70 -26.02
CA ILE A 117 4.10 -2.05 -27.35
C ILE A 117 5.25 -1.02 -27.57
N GLY A 118 6.34 -1.12 -26.80
CA GLY A 118 7.51 -0.24 -26.90
C GLY A 118 8.73 -0.95 -27.47
#